data_AF-A0A849J0B8-F1
#
_entry.id   AF-A0A849J0B8-F1
#
_cell.length_a   1.000
_cell.length_b   1.000
_cell.length_c   1.000
_cell.angle_alpha   90.00
_cell.angle_beta   90.00
_cell.angle_gamma   90.00
#
_symmetry.space_group_name_H-M   'P 1'
#
loop_
_entity.id
_entity.type
_entity.pdbx_description
1 polymer ?
#
loop_
_entity_poly.entity_id
_entity_poly.type
_entity_poly.pdbx_seq_one_letter_code
_entity_poly.pdbx_strand_id
1 'polypeptide(L)'
;MSVSDTTQELRFLGLQIDQQNATLDIQLASLKTKLANLANSEALLANKVRSEQSVLAQVNGQIETLIQQALARKARQNTVQGLPSPSGIRTVIQGPPLNQNSTLASDLAKIRDCESGGNYSDDTGNGYYGAYQFSESTWLGLGFSGYPNGAPPTIQDQAAALLARRSGWGQWPTCALLAGLIS
;
A
#
# COMPACT_ATOMS: atom_id res chain seq x y z
N MET A 1 61.04 29.21 38.06
CA MET A 1 60.43 28.10 37.31
C MET A 1 61.43 27.66 36.26
N SER A 2 61.82 26.38 36.25
CA SER A 2 62.90 25.85 35.41
C SER A 2 62.41 25.64 33.97
N VAL A 3 63.24 25.95 32.97
CA VAL A 3 62.98 25.72 31.53
C VAL A 3 62.58 24.26 31.23
N SER A 4 62.98 23.33 32.09
CA SER A 4 62.59 21.91 32.01
C SER A 4 61.10 21.67 32.19
N ASP A 5 60.40 22.49 32.98
CA ASP A 5 58.99 22.34 33.33
C ASP A 5 58.09 22.69 32.11
N THR A 6 58.37 23.84 31.49
CA THR A 6 57.70 24.30 30.27
C THR A 6 57.90 23.34 29.08
N THR A 7 59.08 22.71 28.99
CA THR A 7 59.38 21.75 27.91
C THR A 7 58.56 20.45 28.05
N GLN A 8 58.30 20.00 29.29
CA GLN A 8 57.48 18.82 29.54
C GLN A 8 56.00 19.10 29.26
N GLU A 9 55.51 20.27 29.66
CA GLU A 9 54.14 20.70 29.42
C GLU A 9 53.83 20.81 27.91
N LEU A 10 54.74 21.39 27.12
CA LEU A 10 54.59 21.46 25.66
C LEU A 10 54.57 20.08 24.98
N ARG A 11 55.37 19.12 25.46
CA ARG A 11 55.33 17.74 24.96
C ARG A 11 54.00 17.07 25.26
N PHE A 12 53.48 17.26 26.47
CA PHE A 12 52.19 16.71 26.87
C PHE A 12 51.05 17.28 26.01
N LEU A 13 51.02 18.60 25.80
CA LEU A 13 50.05 19.25 24.91
C LEU A 13 50.15 18.74 23.47
N GLY A 14 51.38 18.54 22.96
CA GLY A 14 51.60 17.95 21.64
C GLY A 14 50.97 16.55 21.50
N LEU A 15 51.19 15.68 22.48
CA LEU A 15 50.58 14.35 22.50
C LEU A 15 49.04 14.40 22.56
N GLN A 16 48.48 15.35 23.31
CA GLN A 16 47.03 15.53 23.39
C GLN A 16 46.44 16.01 22.05
N ILE A 17 47.13 16.91 21.34
CA ILE A 17 46.77 17.34 19.99
C ILE A 17 46.83 16.16 19.02
N ASP A 18 47.89 15.36 19.06
CA ASP A 18 48.02 14.18 18.19
C ASP A 18 46.91 13.17 18.45
N GLN A 19 46.54 12.95 19.70
CA GLN A 19 45.43 12.07 20.08
C GLN A 19 44.07 12.62 19.59
N GLN A 20 43.86 13.92 19.68
CA GLN A 20 42.65 14.57 19.16
C GLN A 20 42.58 14.48 17.63
N ASN A 21 43.68 14.72 16.93
CA ASN A 21 43.75 14.60 15.47
C ASN A 21 43.47 13.16 15.01
N ALA A 22 44.06 12.16 15.66
CA ALA A 22 43.76 10.76 15.37
C ALA A 22 42.28 10.41 15.60
N THR A 23 41.66 10.98 16.63
CA THR A 23 40.23 10.81 16.91
C THR A 23 39.37 11.44 15.80
N LEU A 24 39.72 12.64 15.34
CA LEU A 24 39.03 13.32 14.26
C LEU A 24 39.13 12.54 12.94
N ASP A 25 40.30 11.95 12.65
CA ASP A 25 40.49 11.12 11.45
C ASP A 25 39.58 9.88 11.46
N ILE A 26 39.45 9.22 12.60
CA ILE A 26 38.53 8.07 12.76
C ILE A 26 37.08 8.51 12.56
N GLN A 27 36.68 9.64 13.15
CA GLN A 27 35.33 10.19 12.98
C GLN A 27 35.05 10.55 11.52
N LEU A 28 36.00 11.17 10.84
CA LEU A 28 35.89 11.53 9.43
C LEU A 28 35.76 10.27 8.55
N ALA A 29 36.54 9.22 8.82
CA ALA A 29 36.40 7.95 8.12
C ALA A 29 35.02 7.33 8.31
N SER A 30 34.49 7.34 9.55
CA SER A 30 33.14 6.87 9.86
C SER A 30 32.07 7.65 9.10
N LEU A 31 32.19 8.99 9.06
CA LEU A 31 31.26 9.85 8.33
C LEU A 31 31.30 9.61 6.82
N LYS A 32 32.50 9.42 6.24
CA LYS A 32 32.65 9.07 4.82
C LYS A 32 31.94 7.75 4.49
N THR A 33 32.07 6.74 5.35
CA THR A 33 31.35 5.46 5.18
C THR A 33 29.84 5.64 5.28
N LYS A 34 29.36 6.43 6.25
CA LYS A 34 27.93 6.74 6.37
C LYS A 34 27.39 7.44 5.12
N LEU A 35 28.15 8.39 4.56
CA LEU A 35 27.78 9.10 3.34
C LEU A 35 27.68 8.13 2.13
N ALA A 36 28.64 7.22 1.99
CA ALA A 36 28.60 6.20 0.94
C ALA A 36 27.38 5.28 1.06
N ASN A 37 27.04 4.85 2.29
CA ASN A 37 25.86 4.03 2.54
C ASN A 37 24.55 4.77 2.22
N LEU A 38 24.48 6.07 2.53
CA LEU A 38 23.32 6.90 2.17
C LEU A 38 23.16 7.01 0.66
N ALA A 39 24.25 7.25 -0.08
CA ALA A 39 24.21 7.30 -1.55
C ALA A 39 23.73 5.96 -2.16
N ASN A 40 24.18 4.83 -1.60
CA ASN A 40 23.71 3.51 -2.02
C ASN A 40 22.21 3.32 -1.74
N SER A 41 21.72 3.77 -0.59
CA SER A 41 20.28 3.71 -0.26
C SER A 41 19.43 4.59 -1.18
N GLU A 42 19.94 5.75 -1.59
CA GLU A 42 19.24 6.64 -2.52
C GLU A 42 19.13 6.01 -3.91
N ALA A 43 20.19 5.37 -4.39
CA ALA A 43 20.18 4.64 -5.65
C ALA A 43 19.18 3.46 -5.63
N LEU A 44 19.12 2.72 -4.53
CA LEU A 44 18.13 1.66 -4.33
C LEU A 44 16.69 2.20 -4.38
N LEU A 45 16.44 3.30 -3.65
CA LEU A 45 15.14 3.93 -3.62
C LEU A 45 14.73 4.46 -5.01
N ALA A 46 15.66 5.08 -5.74
CA ALA A 46 15.43 5.54 -7.10
C ALA A 46 15.04 4.39 -8.05
N ASN A 47 15.68 3.23 -7.92
CA ASN A 47 15.32 2.04 -8.69
C ASN A 47 13.93 1.51 -8.31
N LYS A 48 13.58 1.49 -7.02
CA LYS A 48 12.25 1.07 -6.55
C LYS A 48 11.16 2.00 -7.07
N VAL A 49 11.34 3.31 -6.95
CA VAL A 49 10.40 4.32 -7.47
C VAL A 49 10.23 4.17 -8.99
N ARG A 50 11.32 3.99 -9.74
CA ARG A 50 11.25 3.77 -11.19
C ARG A 50 10.43 2.51 -11.52
N SER A 51 10.61 1.43 -10.77
CA SER A 51 9.85 0.19 -10.97
C SER A 51 8.36 0.39 -10.69
N GLU A 52 7.99 1.05 -9.60
CA GLU A 52 6.59 1.34 -9.26
C GLU A 52 5.94 2.26 -10.31
N GLN A 53 6.67 3.28 -10.79
CA GLN A 53 6.21 4.15 -11.86
C GLN A 53 5.96 3.40 -13.17
N SER A 54 6.81 2.41 -13.51
CA SER A 54 6.60 1.59 -14.71
C SER A 54 5.34 0.72 -14.60
N VAL A 55 5.03 0.20 -13.42
CA VAL A 55 3.80 -0.57 -13.16
C VAL A 55 2.58 0.34 -13.26
N LEU A 56 2.63 1.56 -12.70
CA LEU A 56 1.55 2.54 -12.83
C LEU A 56 1.28 2.91 -14.30
N ALA A 57 2.33 3.12 -15.08
CA ALA A 57 2.19 3.40 -16.52
C ALA A 57 1.52 2.22 -17.26
N GLN A 58 1.90 0.98 -16.94
CA GLN A 58 1.28 -0.21 -17.52
C GLN A 58 -0.20 -0.32 -17.17
N VAL A 59 -0.56 -0.13 -15.90
CA VAL A 59 -1.95 -0.19 -15.43
C VAL A 59 -2.80 0.91 -16.09
N ASN A 60 -2.26 2.13 -16.20
CA ASN A 60 -2.95 3.22 -16.88
C ASN A 60 -3.24 2.87 -18.35
N GLY A 61 -2.26 2.32 -19.07
CA GLY A 61 -2.47 1.86 -20.46
C GLY A 61 -3.50 0.72 -20.58
N GLN A 62 -3.54 -0.19 -19.60
CA GLN A 62 -4.58 -1.23 -19.56
C GLN A 62 -5.97 -0.65 -19.31
N ILE A 63 -6.10 0.32 -18.39
CA ILE A 63 -7.37 1.02 -18.11
C ILE A 63 -7.87 1.73 -19.38
N GLU A 64 -7.02 2.49 -20.05
CA GLU A 64 -7.36 3.16 -21.30
C GLU A 64 -7.85 2.16 -22.36
N THR A 65 -7.16 1.03 -22.51
CA THR A 65 -7.55 -0.04 -23.43
C THR A 65 -8.92 -0.62 -23.07
N LEU A 66 -9.17 -0.90 -21.79
CA LEU A 66 -10.45 -1.44 -21.32
C LEU A 66 -11.60 -0.45 -21.56
N ILE A 67 -11.36 0.85 -21.35
CA ILE A 67 -12.33 1.91 -21.66
C ILE A 67 -12.67 1.88 -23.15
N GLN A 68 -11.69 1.84 -24.04
CA GLN A 68 -11.93 1.79 -25.49
C GLN A 68 -12.70 0.53 -25.91
N GLN A 69 -12.38 -0.63 -25.32
CA GLN A 69 -13.11 -1.87 -25.57
C GLN A 69 -14.57 -1.79 -25.10
N ALA A 70 -14.83 -1.21 -23.93
CA ALA A 70 -16.19 -1.05 -23.40
C ALA A 70 -17.03 -0.11 -24.28
N LEU A 71 -16.46 1.01 -24.72
CA LEU A 71 -17.11 1.93 -25.65
C LEU A 71 -17.44 1.25 -26.99
N ALA A 72 -16.50 0.47 -27.54
CA ALA A 72 -16.73 -0.30 -28.77
C ALA A 72 -17.83 -1.37 -28.63
N ARG A 73 -17.90 -2.05 -27.48
CA ARG A 73 -18.98 -3.02 -27.17
C ARG A 73 -20.34 -2.33 -27.13
N LYS A 74 -20.44 -1.16 -26.49
CA LYS A 74 -21.69 -0.38 -26.41
C LYS A 74 -22.18 0.05 -27.80
N ALA A 75 -21.28 0.48 -28.68
CA ALA A 75 -21.62 0.84 -30.06
C ALA A 75 -22.20 -0.35 -30.86
N ARG A 76 -21.66 -1.56 -30.67
CA ARG A 76 -22.16 -2.79 -31.32
C ARG A 76 -23.54 -3.23 -30.80
N GLN A 77 -23.83 -3.02 -29.52
CA GLN A 77 -25.13 -3.39 -28.94
C GLN A 77 -26.28 -2.53 -29.50
N ASN A 78 -26.03 -1.24 -29.76
CA ASN A 78 -27.02 -0.35 -30.40
C ASN A 78 -27.36 -0.75 -31.86
N THR A 79 -26.57 -1.61 -32.50
CA THR A 79 -26.82 -2.05 -33.89
C THR A 79 -27.69 -3.32 -34.00
N VAL A 80 -28.04 -3.97 -32.88
CA VAL A 80 -28.79 -5.25 -32.87
C VAL A 80 -30.28 -5.06 -32.46
N GLN A 81 -30.72 -3.85 -32.12
CA GLN A 81 -32.10 -3.55 -31.70
C GLN A 81 -33.14 -3.40 -32.84
N GLY A 82 -32.86 -3.93 -34.03
CA GLY A 82 -33.84 -4.01 -35.11
C GLY A 82 -33.86 -5.39 -35.73
N LEU A 83 -34.60 -6.34 -35.15
CA LEU A 83 -35.29 -7.47 -35.81
C LEU A 83 -36.14 -8.26 -34.78
N PRO A 84 -37.29 -8.87 -35.15
CA PRO A 84 -38.38 -9.20 -34.23
C PRO A 84 -38.25 -10.56 -33.49
N SER A 85 -39.01 -10.67 -32.38
CA SER A 85 -39.14 -11.83 -31.47
C SER A 85 -39.38 -13.18 -32.13
N PRO A 86 -39.03 -14.27 -31.40
CA PRO A 86 -40.08 -15.22 -31.03
C PRO A 86 -40.06 -15.61 -29.55
N SER A 87 -41.27 -15.91 -29.08
CA SER A 87 -41.67 -16.33 -27.74
C SER A 87 -40.84 -17.49 -27.18
N GLY A 88 -40.43 -17.38 -25.92
CA GLY A 88 -39.81 -18.47 -25.16
C GLY A 88 -39.23 -17.98 -23.84
N ILE A 89 -40.08 -17.77 -22.84
CA ILE A 89 -39.61 -17.41 -21.48
C ILE A 89 -39.02 -18.65 -20.83
N ARG A 90 -37.69 -18.67 -20.67
CA ARG A 90 -36.97 -19.51 -19.70
C ARG A 90 -36.36 -18.60 -18.66
N THR A 91 -36.99 -18.54 -17.49
CA THR A 91 -36.50 -17.79 -16.33
C THR A 91 -35.21 -18.42 -15.82
N VAL A 92 -34.09 -17.71 -15.94
CA VAL A 92 -32.82 -18.03 -15.26
C VAL A 92 -32.76 -17.16 -14.00
N ILE A 93 -32.67 -17.80 -12.84
CA ILE A 93 -32.47 -17.17 -11.54
C ILE A 93 -31.04 -16.60 -11.53
N GLN A 94 -30.90 -15.28 -11.67
CA GLN A 94 -29.64 -14.57 -11.43
C GLN A 94 -29.48 -14.30 -9.93
N GLY A 95 -28.26 -14.49 -9.40
CA GLY A 95 -27.91 -14.13 -8.03
C GLY A 95 -28.13 -12.63 -7.74
N PRO A 96 -28.15 -12.23 -6.46
CA PRO A 96 -28.54 -10.88 -6.07
C PRO A 96 -27.64 -9.82 -6.73
N PRO A 97 -28.22 -8.73 -7.27
CA PRO A 97 -27.47 -7.70 -7.97
C PRO A 97 -26.59 -6.91 -6.98
N LEU A 98 -25.34 -6.71 -7.33
CA LEU A 98 -24.53 -5.64 -6.75
C LEU A 98 -25.21 -4.30 -7.04
N ASN A 99 -25.29 -3.42 -6.03
CA ASN A 99 -25.80 -2.06 -6.17
C ASN A 99 -25.11 -1.37 -7.37
N GLN A 100 -25.88 -1.08 -8.42
CA GLN A 100 -25.37 -0.61 -9.71
C GLN A 100 -25.02 0.90 -9.72
N ASN A 101 -25.16 1.60 -8.58
CA ASN A 101 -24.96 3.05 -8.47
C ASN A 101 -23.83 3.46 -7.51
N SER A 102 -23.06 2.52 -6.96
CA SER A 102 -21.90 2.80 -6.11
C SER A 102 -20.61 2.29 -6.72
N THR A 103 -19.52 3.06 -6.55
CA THR A 103 -18.19 2.57 -6.92
C THR A 103 -17.65 1.64 -5.84
N LEU A 104 -16.86 0.64 -6.22
CA LEU A 104 -16.19 -0.24 -5.26
C LEU A 104 -15.41 0.55 -4.18
N ALA A 105 -14.80 1.67 -4.57
CA ALA A 105 -14.09 2.55 -3.65
C ALA A 105 -15.02 3.21 -2.63
N SER A 106 -16.20 3.70 -3.05
CA SER A 106 -17.19 4.27 -2.14
C SER A 106 -17.80 3.23 -1.20
N ASP A 107 -17.97 1.99 -1.66
CA ASP A 107 -18.51 0.92 -0.81
C ASP A 107 -17.49 0.46 0.23
N LEU A 108 -16.22 0.32 -0.19
CA LEU A 108 -15.13 0.04 0.72
C LEU A 108 -14.90 1.16 1.75
N ALA A 109 -15.10 2.43 1.37
CA ALA A 109 -15.04 3.53 2.33
C ALA A 109 -16.09 3.37 3.44
N LYS A 110 -17.33 3.00 3.11
CA LYS A 110 -18.37 2.73 4.12
C LYS A 110 -18.02 1.56 5.03
N ILE A 111 -17.46 0.48 4.46
CA ILE A 111 -16.98 -0.66 5.25
C ILE A 111 -15.88 -0.20 6.19
N ARG A 112 -14.85 0.46 5.68
CA ARG A 112 -13.70 0.95 6.46
C ARG A 112 -14.12 1.86 7.62
N ASP A 113 -15.03 2.80 7.36
CA ASP A 113 -15.53 3.71 8.38
C ASP A 113 -16.35 2.97 9.45
N CYS A 114 -17.11 1.95 9.06
CA CYS A 114 -17.86 1.11 10.00
C CYS A 114 -16.95 0.19 10.84
N GLU A 115 -15.92 -0.40 10.22
CA GLU A 115 -15.05 -1.40 10.85
C GLU A 115 -14.07 -0.79 11.87
N SER A 116 -13.50 0.39 11.56
CA SER A 116 -12.43 1.00 12.36
C SER A 116 -12.55 2.51 12.53
N GLY A 117 -13.60 3.13 11.99
CA GLY A 117 -13.66 4.59 11.89
C GLY A 117 -12.62 5.19 10.93
N GLY A 118 -12.07 4.39 10.01
CA GLY A 118 -11.03 4.85 9.08
C GLY A 118 -9.59 4.67 9.58
N ASN A 119 -9.36 3.96 10.68
CA ASN A 119 -8.03 3.81 11.28
C ASN A 119 -7.23 2.69 10.62
N TYR A 120 -6.30 3.04 9.72
CA TYR A 120 -5.41 2.08 9.07
C TYR A 120 -4.40 1.39 9.99
N SER A 121 -4.15 1.94 11.17
CA SER A 121 -3.22 1.37 12.16
C SER A 121 -3.95 0.69 13.31
N ASP A 122 -5.25 0.41 13.16
CA ASP A 122 -6.04 -0.20 14.24
C ASP A 122 -5.48 -1.56 14.67
N ASP A 123 -5.32 -1.71 15.98
CA ASP A 123 -4.87 -2.93 16.65
C ASP A 123 -5.33 -2.87 18.10
N THR A 124 -6.58 -3.27 18.35
CA THR A 124 -7.15 -3.28 19.70
C THR A 124 -6.83 -4.57 20.46
N GLY A 125 -6.02 -5.47 19.89
CA GLY A 125 -5.77 -6.80 20.45
C GLY A 125 -6.96 -7.78 20.35
N ASN A 126 -7.93 -7.53 19.48
CA ASN A 126 -9.09 -8.42 19.25
C ASN A 126 -8.83 -9.52 18.19
N GLY A 127 -7.61 -9.60 17.64
CA GLY A 127 -7.23 -10.53 16.58
C GLY A 127 -7.55 -10.07 15.16
N TYR A 128 -8.05 -8.85 15.00
CA TYR A 128 -8.28 -8.18 13.73
C TYR A 128 -7.45 -6.91 13.65
N TYR A 129 -7.08 -6.53 12.43
CA TYR A 129 -6.07 -5.49 12.21
C TYR A 129 -6.46 -4.54 11.07
N GLY A 130 -6.07 -3.29 11.25
CA GLY A 130 -6.13 -2.25 10.23
C GLY A 130 -7.55 -1.81 9.88
N ALA A 131 -7.67 -1.03 8.82
CA ALA A 131 -8.86 -0.22 8.56
C ALA A 131 -10.14 -1.04 8.28
N TYR A 132 -9.95 -2.28 7.82
CA TYR A 132 -11.02 -3.20 7.42
C TYR A 132 -11.18 -4.38 8.37
N GLN A 133 -10.51 -4.35 9.53
CA GLN A 133 -10.52 -5.42 10.52
C GLN A 133 -10.25 -6.80 9.89
N PHE A 134 -9.14 -6.91 9.17
CA PHE A 134 -8.72 -8.19 8.60
C PHE A 134 -8.18 -9.12 9.68
N SER A 135 -8.50 -10.41 9.60
CA SER A 135 -7.71 -11.42 10.32
C SER A 135 -6.37 -11.65 9.63
N GLU A 136 -5.35 -12.06 10.39
CA GLU A 136 -4.04 -12.42 9.83
C GLU A 136 -4.17 -13.55 8.79
N SER A 137 -4.98 -14.57 9.06
CA SER A 137 -5.15 -15.71 8.15
C SER A 137 -5.78 -15.31 6.82
N THR A 138 -6.77 -14.43 6.83
CA THR A 138 -7.36 -13.88 5.60
C THR A 138 -6.35 -13.04 4.83
N TRP A 139 -5.58 -12.20 5.52
CA TRP A 139 -4.54 -11.35 4.92
C TRP A 139 -3.47 -12.18 4.19
N LEU A 140 -2.94 -13.20 4.86
CA LEU A 140 -1.99 -14.15 4.29
C LEU A 140 -2.63 -14.97 3.16
N GLY A 141 -3.88 -15.38 3.31
CA GLY A 141 -4.64 -16.12 2.30
C GLY A 141 -4.98 -15.33 1.03
N LEU A 142 -4.83 -14.00 1.07
CA LEU A 142 -4.88 -13.11 -0.09
C LEU A 142 -3.50 -12.88 -0.73
N GLY A 143 -2.42 -13.39 -0.14
CA GLY A 143 -1.06 -13.32 -0.67
C GLY A 143 -0.23 -12.14 -0.15
N PHE A 144 -0.73 -11.39 0.83
CA PHE A 144 0.04 -10.34 1.49
C PHE A 144 0.90 -10.92 2.62
N SER A 145 1.94 -10.20 3.04
CA SER A 145 2.81 -10.59 4.15
C SER A 145 2.64 -9.64 5.34
N GLY A 146 3.12 -10.08 6.51
CA GLY A 146 2.99 -9.32 7.76
C GLY A 146 1.54 -9.15 8.22
N TYR A 147 1.28 -8.08 8.96
CA TYR A 147 -0.05 -7.76 9.48
C TYR A 147 -0.69 -6.57 8.73
N PRO A 148 -2.03 -6.55 8.58
CA PRO A 148 -2.75 -5.47 7.91
C PRO A 148 -2.43 -4.07 8.46
N ASN A 149 -2.38 -3.89 9.78
CA ASN A 149 -2.08 -2.61 10.45
C ASN A 149 -0.66 -2.07 10.19
N GLY A 150 0.27 -2.94 9.79
CA GLY A 150 1.62 -2.55 9.36
C GLY A 150 1.74 -2.23 7.87
N ALA A 151 0.68 -2.49 7.08
CA ALA A 151 0.69 -2.26 5.64
C ALA A 151 0.24 -0.82 5.29
N PRO A 152 0.77 -0.23 4.20
CA PRO A 152 0.32 1.06 3.73
C PRO A 152 -1.20 1.09 3.44
N PRO A 153 -1.87 2.24 3.63
CA PRO A 153 -3.31 2.36 3.38
C PRO A 153 -3.79 1.83 2.03
N THR A 154 -3.02 2.09 0.98
CA THR A 154 -3.32 1.63 -0.38
C THR A 154 -3.28 0.10 -0.52
N ILE A 155 -2.42 -0.58 0.25
CA ILE A 155 -2.33 -2.05 0.25
C ILE A 155 -3.52 -2.65 1.00
N GLN A 156 -3.97 -2.03 2.09
CA GLN A 156 -5.17 -2.46 2.80
C GLN A 156 -6.43 -2.27 1.94
N ASP A 157 -6.57 -1.13 1.26
CA ASP A 157 -7.67 -0.88 0.32
C ASP A 157 -7.63 -1.88 -0.85
N GLN A 158 -6.45 -2.22 -1.36
CA GLN A 158 -6.26 -3.24 -2.39
C GLN A 158 -6.70 -4.63 -1.90
N ALA A 159 -6.30 -5.02 -0.69
CA ALA A 159 -6.69 -6.29 -0.09
C ALA A 159 -8.21 -6.38 0.08
N ALA A 160 -8.85 -5.30 0.53
CA ALA A 160 -10.30 -5.23 0.70
C ALA A 160 -11.03 -5.32 -0.64
N ALA A 161 -10.54 -4.62 -1.67
CA ALA A 161 -11.06 -4.75 -3.04
C ALA A 161 -10.91 -6.18 -3.58
N LEU A 162 -9.77 -6.83 -3.32
CA LEU A 162 -9.52 -8.21 -3.75
C LEU A 162 -10.46 -9.18 -3.05
N LEU A 163 -10.62 -9.05 -1.73
CA LEU A 163 -11.51 -9.89 -0.93
C LEU A 163 -12.98 -9.71 -1.34
N ALA A 164 -13.43 -8.46 -1.51
CA ALA A 164 -14.78 -8.16 -1.96
C ALA A 164 -15.08 -8.77 -3.34
N ARG A 165 -14.11 -8.71 -4.27
CA ARG A 165 -14.25 -9.34 -5.60
C ARG A 165 -14.24 -10.87 -5.53
N ARG A 166 -13.46 -11.46 -4.63
CA ARG A 166 -13.31 -12.92 -4.50
C ARG A 166 -14.48 -13.57 -3.76
N SER A 167 -14.97 -12.93 -2.71
CA SER A 167 -15.86 -13.52 -1.71
C SER A 167 -17.15 -12.74 -1.50
N GLY A 168 -17.35 -11.63 -2.22
CA GLY A 168 -18.45 -10.71 -1.97
C GLY A 168 -18.28 -9.98 -0.63
N TRP A 169 -19.39 -9.42 -0.14
CA TRP A 169 -19.40 -8.57 1.06
C TRP A 169 -19.60 -9.33 2.37
N GLY A 170 -19.77 -10.64 2.33
CA GLY A 170 -20.06 -11.47 3.52
C GLY A 170 -18.92 -11.56 4.54
N GLN A 171 -17.76 -11.01 4.23
CA GLN A 171 -16.62 -10.90 5.15
C GLN A 171 -16.81 -9.77 6.18
N TRP A 172 -17.72 -8.84 5.90
CA TRP A 172 -18.08 -7.72 6.77
C TRP A 172 -19.59 -7.71 7.00
N PRO A 173 -20.19 -8.76 7.61
CA PRO A 173 -21.64 -8.99 7.56
C PRO A 173 -22.46 -7.83 8.15
N THR A 174 -22.05 -7.29 9.29
CA THR A 174 -22.76 -6.17 9.93
C THR A 174 -22.55 -4.86 9.17
N CYS A 175 -21.31 -4.53 8.82
CA CYS A 175 -20.99 -3.29 8.13
C CYS A 175 -21.50 -3.27 6.68
N ALA A 176 -21.52 -4.42 5.99
CA ALA A 176 -22.10 -4.56 4.67
C ALA A 176 -23.62 -4.39 4.69
N LEU A 177 -24.30 -4.88 5.72
CA LEU A 177 -25.73 -4.64 5.91
C LEU A 177 -26.00 -3.13 6.14
N LEU A 178 -25.24 -2.50 7.03
CA LEU A 178 -25.33 -1.05 7.29
C LEU A 178 -25.03 -0.21 6.03
N ALA A 179 -24.10 -0.67 5.20
CA ALA A 179 -23.73 -0.01 3.94
C ALA A 179 -24.73 -0.27 2.78
N GLY A 180 -25.72 -1.16 2.96
CA GLY A 180 -26.69 -1.54 1.95
C GLY A 180 -26.13 -2.41 0.83
N LEU A 181 -25.10 -3.22 1.14
CA LEU A 181 -24.38 -4.06 0.19
C LEU A 181 -24.88 -5.51 0.17
N ILE A 182 -25.59 -5.92 1.23
CA ILE A 182 -26.25 -7.22 1.38
C ILE A 182 -27.61 -7.03 2.06
N SER A 183 -28.53 -7.97 1.85
CA SER A 183 -29.93 -7.96 2.31
C SER A 183 -30.32 -9.25 2.99
#